data_AF-A0A810B563-F1
#
_entry.id   AF-A0A810B563-F1
#
_cell.length_a   1.000
_cell.length_b   1.000
_cell.length_c   1.000
_cell.angle_alpha   90.00
_cell.angle_beta   90.00
_cell.angle_gamma   90.00
#
_symmetry.space_group_name_H-M   'P 1'
#
loop_
_entity.id
_entity.type
_entity.pdbx_description
1 polymer ?
#
loop_
_entity_poly.entity_id
_entity_poly.type
_entity_poly.pdbx_seq_one_letter_code
_entity_poly.pdbx_strand_id
1 'polypeptide(L)'
;MLDFWSRARSTDEEAARLQLCLFEDLVNRRLEHETSEPVSRSLSRAPGAPFRRRSKEPVKTIAGAPATDIEPVGTGDQYLGPLHVRKIVNTASFFVQHHGQTLNAAFTVYPSWRARSSEASAITAINRFREELADAFGLASAPFASITTYERDLGGVLGRVVAHVPALVESPAAEDALLAWCESLQSHDGDGLLVRVEAHQGAPDARAMKLHWNSVFMLCAAAQDGEGSSGGARRLLDDLRVSKGIRRQSGPIRHAVLEISGALSSVAIETACANGMDFLSTFDARAWSWIRKGWERNEYLDRQREIAERERKLSDIERLWSDADRRRTEIQKLEASWSCGPENRQRRWRGWWPC
;
A
#
# COMPACT_ATOMS: atom_id res chain seq x y z
N MET A 1 -10.42 -37.54 -5.79
CA MET A 1 -9.48 -37.01 -6.80
C MET A 1 -8.01 -37.29 -6.47
N LEU A 2 -7.60 -37.30 -5.19
CA LEU A 2 -6.22 -37.63 -4.79
C LEU A 2 -5.78 -39.07 -5.14
N ASP A 3 -6.71 -40.01 -5.31
CA ASP A 3 -6.41 -41.39 -5.73
C ASP A 3 -5.91 -41.53 -7.18
N PHE A 4 -6.18 -40.54 -8.04
CA PHE A 4 -5.65 -40.52 -9.41
C PHE A 4 -4.14 -40.23 -9.43
N TRP A 5 -3.69 -39.35 -8.53
CA TRP A 5 -2.29 -38.93 -8.42
C TRP A 5 -1.42 -39.92 -7.63
N SER A 6 -2.04 -40.77 -6.81
CA SER A 6 -1.33 -41.76 -6.01
C SER A 6 -1.06 -43.08 -6.75
N ARG A 7 -1.62 -43.28 -7.95
CA ARG A 7 -1.46 -44.52 -8.73
C ARG A 7 -0.60 -44.31 -9.99
N ALA A 8 0.60 -44.90 -9.90
CA ALA A 8 1.60 -45.16 -10.93
C ALA A 8 2.34 -43.94 -11.53
N ARG A 9 3.68 -43.98 -11.40
CA ARG A 9 4.61 -43.13 -12.16
C ARG A 9 4.61 -43.64 -13.60
N SER A 10 4.08 -42.84 -14.52
CA SER A 10 4.25 -43.09 -15.95
C SER A 10 5.74 -43.00 -16.31
N THR A 11 6.28 -44.03 -16.96
CA THR A 11 7.61 -43.98 -17.61
C THR A 11 7.56 -43.39 -19.01
N ASP A 12 6.37 -43.08 -19.51
CA ASP A 12 6.12 -42.51 -20.84
C ASP A 12 5.95 -40.99 -20.75
N GLU A 13 6.68 -40.26 -21.59
CA GLU A 13 6.81 -38.80 -21.60
C GLU A 13 5.49 -38.12 -21.98
N GLU A 14 4.72 -38.72 -22.89
CA GLU A 14 3.43 -38.18 -23.32
C GLU A 14 2.37 -38.29 -22.22
N ALA A 15 2.41 -39.38 -21.44
CA ALA A 15 1.54 -39.53 -20.28
C ALA A 15 1.95 -38.60 -19.12
N ALA A 16 3.24 -38.28 -18.97
CA ALA A 16 3.70 -37.26 -18.02
C ALA A 16 3.24 -35.86 -18.41
N ARG A 17 3.30 -35.51 -19.71
CA ARG A 17 2.76 -34.24 -20.23
C ARG A 17 1.26 -34.14 -20.01
N LEU A 18 0.51 -35.19 -20.30
CA LEU A 18 -0.93 -35.20 -20.07
C LEU A 18 -1.27 -35.03 -18.57
N GLN A 19 -0.52 -35.69 -17.68
CA GLN A 19 -0.66 -35.47 -16.23
C GLN A 19 -0.38 -34.02 -15.84
N LEU A 20 0.65 -33.38 -16.40
CA LEU A 20 0.97 -31.99 -16.10
C LEU A 20 -0.15 -31.04 -16.56
N CYS A 21 -0.66 -31.22 -17.79
CA CYS A 21 -1.78 -30.43 -18.31
C CYS A 21 -3.07 -30.60 -17.47
N LEU A 22 -3.35 -31.84 -17.02
CA LEU A 22 -4.52 -32.10 -16.17
C LEU A 22 -4.35 -31.51 -14.76
N PHE A 23 -3.11 -31.43 -14.25
CA PHE A 23 -2.81 -30.75 -12.99
C PHE A 23 -3.01 -29.24 -13.12
N GLU A 24 -2.50 -28.62 -14.19
CA GLU A 24 -2.69 -27.19 -14.44
C GLU A 24 -4.17 -26.81 -14.61
N ASP A 25 -4.96 -27.60 -15.35
CA ASP A 25 -6.40 -27.35 -15.48
C ASP A 25 -7.14 -27.50 -14.15
N LEU A 26 -6.72 -28.46 -13.30
CA LEU A 26 -7.28 -28.63 -11.96
C LEU A 26 -7.00 -27.40 -11.08
N VAL A 27 -5.74 -26.97 -11.03
CA VAL A 27 -5.29 -25.87 -10.16
C VAL A 27 -5.89 -24.54 -10.61
N ASN A 28 -5.90 -24.29 -11.92
CA ASN A 28 -6.28 -22.99 -12.46
C ASN A 28 -7.78 -22.84 -12.70
N ARG A 29 -8.56 -23.93 -12.82
CA ARG A 29 -9.99 -23.81 -13.17
C ARG A 29 -10.96 -24.49 -12.22
N ARG A 30 -10.55 -25.54 -11.52
CA ARG A 30 -11.49 -26.36 -10.72
C ARG A 30 -11.41 -26.11 -9.22
N LEU A 31 -10.27 -25.68 -8.69
CA LEU A 31 -10.16 -25.28 -7.28
C LEU A 31 -10.98 -24.02 -6.95
N GLU A 32 -11.20 -23.13 -7.92
CA GLU A 32 -12.02 -21.93 -7.73
C GLU A 32 -13.53 -22.23 -7.67
N HIS A 33 -13.96 -23.33 -8.30
CA HIS A 33 -15.37 -23.70 -8.38
C HIS A 33 -15.86 -24.60 -7.24
N GLU A 34 -14.99 -25.40 -6.59
CA GLU A 34 -15.40 -26.31 -5.52
C GLU A 34 -15.61 -25.64 -4.14
N THR A 35 -15.27 -24.37 -3.97
CA THR A 35 -15.51 -23.63 -2.71
C THR A 35 -16.96 -23.14 -2.51
N SER A 36 -17.88 -23.46 -3.43
CA SER A 36 -19.25 -22.90 -3.46
C SER A 36 -20.39 -23.90 -3.26
N GLU A 37 -20.21 -25.03 -2.55
CA GLU A 37 -21.35 -25.84 -2.06
C GLU A 37 -21.22 -26.30 -0.60
N PRO A 38 -22.25 -26.13 0.26
CA PRO A 38 -22.24 -26.63 1.62
C PRO A 38 -22.87 -28.03 1.70
N VAL A 39 -22.04 -29.07 1.88
CA VAL A 39 -22.54 -30.41 2.24
C VAL A 39 -22.65 -30.53 3.76
N SER A 40 -23.90 -30.59 4.23
CA SER A 40 -24.26 -30.98 5.59
C SER A 40 -24.34 -32.50 5.75
N ARG A 41 -24.03 -32.96 6.98
CA ARG A 41 -24.26 -34.27 7.64
C ARG A 41 -23.00 -35.16 7.74
N SER A 42 -22.78 -35.98 8.77
CA SER A 42 -23.16 -36.09 10.20
C SER A 42 -22.54 -37.41 10.70
N LEU A 43 -22.22 -37.51 12.00
CA LEU A 43 -21.87 -38.73 12.79
C LEU A 43 -20.42 -39.25 12.59
N SER A 44 -19.62 -39.63 13.60
CA SER A 44 -19.92 -40.27 14.90
C SER A 44 -18.85 -39.99 15.96
N ARG A 45 -19.28 -40.15 17.22
CA ARG A 45 -18.60 -39.93 18.51
C ARG A 45 -18.08 -41.24 19.10
N ALA A 46 -16.88 -41.25 19.69
CA ALA A 46 -16.45 -42.11 20.83
C ALA A 46 -15.08 -41.66 21.43
N PRO A 47 -14.74 -42.00 22.70
CA PRO A 47 -14.05 -41.10 23.63
C PRO A 47 -12.64 -41.53 24.11
N GLY A 48 -11.86 -40.58 24.64
CA GLY A 48 -10.64 -40.82 25.43
C GLY A 48 -9.91 -39.53 25.86
N ALA A 49 -9.81 -39.29 27.16
CA ALA A 49 -9.31 -38.07 27.84
C ALA A 49 -7.76 -37.94 27.88
N PRO A 50 -7.16 -37.01 28.66
CA PRO A 50 -7.26 -35.55 28.61
C PRO A 50 -5.87 -34.90 28.39
N PHE A 51 -5.76 -33.85 27.57
CA PHE A 51 -4.66 -32.89 27.71
C PHE A 51 -5.19 -31.46 27.64
N ARG A 52 -5.10 -30.81 28.79
CA ARG A 52 -5.44 -29.41 29.02
C ARG A 52 -4.40 -28.54 28.32
N ARG A 53 -4.68 -28.14 27.08
CA ARG A 53 -3.99 -27.01 26.43
C ARG A 53 -5.01 -25.92 26.12
N ARG A 54 -4.79 -24.79 26.78
CA ARG A 54 -5.55 -23.55 26.63
C ARG A 54 -5.31 -23.05 25.20
N SER A 55 -6.21 -23.35 24.29
CA SER A 55 -6.22 -22.79 22.94
C SER A 55 -6.59 -21.31 23.03
N LYS A 56 -5.61 -20.44 22.78
CA LYS A 56 -5.88 -19.11 22.26
C LYS A 56 -6.33 -19.30 20.82
N GLU A 57 -7.49 -18.74 20.48
CA GLU A 57 -7.93 -18.63 19.09
C GLU A 57 -6.84 -17.94 18.26
N PRO A 58 -6.47 -18.48 17.10
CA PRO A 58 -5.64 -17.75 16.17
C PRO A 58 -6.47 -16.62 15.60
N VAL A 59 -6.08 -15.39 15.89
CA VAL A 59 -6.48 -14.22 15.11
C VAL A 59 -6.17 -14.56 13.65
N LYS A 60 -7.19 -14.53 12.80
CA LYS A 60 -7.05 -14.69 11.36
C LYS A 60 -6.17 -13.55 10.84
N THR A 61 -4.89 -13.83 10.73
CA THR A 61 -3.96 -13.07 9.91
C THR A 61 -4.44 -13.23 8.48
N ILE A 62 -4.80 -12.13 7.82
CA ILE A 62 -5.11 -12.12 6.40
C ILE A 62 -3.80 -12.50 5.69
N ALA A 63 -3.73 -13.77 5.30
CA ALA A 63 -2.65 -14.30 4.49
C ALA A 63 -2.63 -13.57 3.14
N GLY A 64 -1.41 -13.36 2.63
CA GLY A 64 -1.10 -12.54 1.46
C GLY A 64 -2.10 -12.71 0.31
N ALA A 65 -2.62 -11.57 -0.14
CA ALA A 65 -3.27 -11.50 -1.43
C ALA A 65 -2.24 -11.94 -2.49
N PRO A 66 -2.63 -12.81 -3.45
CA PRO A 66 -1.78 -13.10 -4.60
C PRO A 66 -1.51 -11.80 -5.35
N ALA A 67 -0.35 -11.72 -6.00
CA ALA A 67 0.01 -10.64 -6.90
C ALA A 67 -1.13 -10.44 -7.92
N THR A 68 -2.00 -9.48 -7.66
CA THR A 68 -3.08 -9.11 -8.57
C THR A 68 -2.44 -8.55 -9.82
N ASP A 69 -2.77 -9.17 -10.95
CA ASP A 69 -2.48 -8.70 -12.29
C ASP A 69 -2.57 -7.18 -12.36
N ILE A 70 -1.43 -6.57 -12.66
CA ILE A 70 -1.33 -5.17 -13.02
C ILE A 70 -2.10 -5.04 -14.33
N GLU A 71 -3.36 -4.62 -14.27
CA GLU A 71 -4.06 -4.18 -15.47
C GLU A 71 -3.17 -3.13 -16.15
N PRO A 72 -2.81 -3.30 -17.43
CA PRO A 72 -2.07 -2.30 -18.17
C PRO A 72 -3.01 -1.12 -18.43
N VAL A 73 -3.11 -0.23 -17.44
CA VAL A 73 -3.81 1.05 -17.56
C VAL A 73 -3.18 1.80 -18.73
N GLY A 74 -4.00 2.00 -19.77
CA GLY A 74 -3.59 2.15 -21.15
C GLY A 74 -2.67 3.32 -21.46
N THR A 75 -1.84 3.15 -22.50
CA THR A 75 -1.08 4.20 -23.22
C THR A 75 -0.64 5.36 -22.32
N GLY A 76 -0.11 5.01 -21.14
CA GLY A 76 -0.07 5.87 -19.97
C GLY A 76 0.93 6.99 -20.12
N ASP A 77 0.61 8.14 -19.51
CA ASP A 77 1.49 9.31 -19.44
C ASP A 77 2.94 8.88 -19.18
N GLN A 78 3.84 9.12 -20.16
CA GLN A 78 5.26 8.77 -20.07
C GLN A 78 6.02 9.58 -19.02
N TYR A 79 5.30 10.47 -18.31
CA TYR A 79 5.80 11.49 -17.43
C TYR A 79 4.95 11.57 -16.17
N LEU A 80 5.59 11.98 -15.08
CA LEU A 80 4.90 12.24 -13.82
C LEU A 80 4.03 13.52 -13.95
N GLY A 81 2.79 13.37 -14.39
CA GLY A 81 1.85 14.49 -14.52
C GLY A 81 1.17 14.95 -13.22
N PRO A 82 0.35 16.03 -13.27
CA PRO A 82 -0.41 16.56 -12.13
C PRO A 82 -1.33 15.55 -11.42
N LEU A 83 -1.91 14.60 -12.15
CA LEU A 83 -2.75 13.54 -11.57
C LEU A 83 -1.95 12.59 -10.67
N HIS A 84 -0.72 12.28 -11.06
CA HIS A 84 0.18 11.49 -10.22
C HIS A 84 0.58 12.25 -8.95
N VAL A 85 0.87 13.55 -9.07
CA VAL A 85 1.17 14.41 -7.90
C VAL A 85 0.00 14.45 -6.93
N ARG A 86 -1.24 14.61 -7.44
CA ARG A 86 -2.46 14.50 -6.63
C ARG A 86 -2.52 13.17 -5.89
N LYS A 87 -2.31 12.04 -6.60
CA LYS A 87 -2.34 10.69 -6.03
C LYS A 87 -1.28 10.53 -4.93
N ILE A 88 -0.02 10.90 -5.20
CA ILE A 88 1.09 10.85 -4.24
C ILE A 88 0.75 11.61 -2.95
N VAL A 89 0.30 12.86 -3.07
CA VAL A 89 0.01 13.71 -1.90
C VAL A 89 -1.18 13.18 -1.11
N ASN A 90 -2.27 12.78 -1.78
CA ASN A 90 -3.47 12.29 -1.11
C ASN A 90 -3.23 10.94 -0.42
N THR A 91 -2.54 10.01 -1.08
CA THR A 91 -2.16 8.72 -0.51
C THR A 91 -1.25 8.89 0.70
N ALA A 92 -0.25 9.78 0.63
CA ALA A 92 0.63 10.07 1.77
C ALA A 92 -0.15 10.67 2.96
N SER A 93 -1.05 11.63 2.70
CA SER A 93 -1.91 12.22 3.74
C SER A 93 -2.86 11.18 4.35
N PHE A 94 -3.49 10.35 3.52
CA PHE A 94 -4.35 9.24 3.97
C PHE A 94 -3.60 8.33 4.95
N PHE A 95 -2.35 7.97 4.66
CA PHE A 95 -1.57 7.08 5.52
C PHE A 95 -1.49 7.60 6.96
N VAL A 96 -1.21 8.90 7.11
CA VAL A 96 -1.14 9.53 8.43
C VAL A 96 -2.53 9.61 9.05
N GLN A 97 -3.55 10.02 8.30
CA GLN A 97 -4.93 10.13 8.82
C GLN A 97 -5.51 8.80 9.28
N HIS A 98 -5.21 7.70 8.59
CA HIS A 98 -5.80 6.40 8.89
C HIS A 98 -4.96 5.60 9.89
N HIS A 99 -3.64 5.54 9.70
CA HIS A 99 -2.75 4.73 10.53
C HIS A 99 -2.04 5.52 11.64
N GLY A 100 -2.06 6.85 11.61
CA GLY A 100 -1.33 7.67 12.57
C GLY A 100 0.19 7.60 12.40
N GLN A 101 0.66 6.97 11.31
CA GLN A 101 2.06 6.71 11.00
C GLN A 101 2.56 7.62 9.89
N THR A 102 3.87 7.82 9.82
CA THR A 102 4.53 8.56 8.74
C THR A 102 5.32 7.62 7.84
N LEU A 103 5.45 7.96 6.56
CA LEU A 103 6.49 7.38 5.71
C LEU A 103 7.86 7.83 6.22
N ASN A 104 8.55 6.93 6.93
CA ASN A 104 9.72 7.21 7.75
C ASN A 104 11.05 6.88 7.07
N ALA A 105 11.04 6.40 5.82
CA ALA A 105 12.23 6.15 5.03
C ALA A 105 12.04 6.62 3.59
N ALA A 106 13.11 7.13 3.00
CA ALA A 106 13.19 7.52 1.59
C ALA A 106 14.45 6.96 0.96
N PHE A 107 14.30 6.39 -0.24
CA PHE A 107 15.35 5.72 -0.97
C PHE A 107 15.44 6.29 -2.38
N THR A 108 16.66 6.44 -2.88
CA THR A 108 16.94 6.57 -4.31
C THR A 108 17.70 5.34 -4.75
N VAL A 109 17.07 4.52 -5.59
CA VAL A 109 17.55 3.23 -6.05
C VAL A 109 18.09 3.40 -7.46
N TYR A 110 19.38 3.13 -7.60
CA TYR A 110 20.12 3.19 -8.85
C TYR A 110 20.46 1.76 -9.26
N PRO A 111 19.75 1.16 -10.25
CA PRO A 111 20.03 -0.19 -10.70
C PRO A 111 21.47 -0.35 -11.22
N SER A 112 21.97 -1.58 -11.25
CA SER A 112 23.30 -1.86 -11.81
C SER A 112 23.36 -1.49 -13.30
N TRP A 113 24.55 -1.30 -13.85
CA TRP A 113 24.70 -0.98 -15.27
C TRP A 113 24.07 -2.06 -16.18
N ARG A 114 24.11 -3.34 -15.76
CA ARG A 114 23.44 -4.44 -16.45
C ARG A 114 21.93 -4.30 -16.39
N ALA A 115 21.38 -4.03 -15.20
CA ALA A 115 19.95 -3.83 -15.04
C ALA A 115 19.45 -2.60 -15.83
N ARG A 116 20.27 -1.58 -16.02
CA ARG A 116 19.92 -0.39 -16.83
C ARG A 116 20.04 -0.59 -18.35
N SER A 117 20.47 -1.76 -18.81
CA SER A 117 20.50 -2.07 -20.24
C SER A 117 19.11 -2.01 -20.90
N SER A 118 18.05 -2.19 -20.11
CA SER A 118 16.67 -1.98 -20.54
C SER A 118 15.84 -1.32 -19.44
N GLU A 119 14.77 -0.63 -19.84
CA GLU A 119 13.81 -0.05 -18.89
C GLU A 119 13.14 -1.14 -18.05
N ALA A 120 12.71 -2.25 -18.68
CA ALA A 120 12.04 -3.34 -18.00
C ALA A 120 12.94 -3.96 -16.92
N SER A 121 14.20 -4.25 -17.24
CA SER A 121 15.16 -4.82 -16.27
C SER A 121 15.46 -3.87 -15.11
N ALA A 122 15.54 -2.56 -15.37
CA ALA A 122 15.75 -1.55 -14.33
C ALA A 122 14.56 -1.49 -13.37
N ILE A 123 13.34 -1.52 -13.91
CA ILE A 123 12.09 -1.50 -13.13
C ILE A 123 11.94 -2.79 -12.33
N THR A 124 12.21 -3.96 -12.92
CA THR A 124 12.23 -5.24 -12.20
C THR A 124 13.21 -5.21 -11.03
N ALA A 125 14.40 -4.63 -11.21
CA ALA A 125 15.38 -4.51 -10.13
C ALA A 125 14.90 -3.58 -8.99
N ILE A 126 14.22 -2.48 -9.33
CA ILE A 126 13.64 -1.56 -8.34
C ILE A 126 12.48 -2.21 -7.58
N ASN A 127 11.64 -2.98 -8.26
CA ASN A 127 10.54 -3.70 -7.62
C ASN A 127 11.03 -4.81 -6.71
N ARG A 128 12.03 -5.57 -7.16
CA ARG A 128 12.70 -6.56 -6.32
C ARG A 128 13.27 -5.93 -5.04
N PHE A 129 13.92 -4.76 -5.14
CA PHE A 129 14.39 -4.03 -3.96
C PHE A 129 13.25 -3.71 -2.97
N ARG A 130 12.07 -3.31 -3.46
CA ARG A 130 10.92 -3.00 -2.61
C ARG A 130 10.36 -4.23 -1.92
N GLU A 131 10.29 -5.35 -2.63
CA GLU A 131 9.87 -6.65 -2.10
C GLU A 131 10.84 -7.10 -1.01
N GLU A 132 12.15 -7.10 -1.30
CA GLU A 132 13.19 -7.46 -0.33
C GLU A 132 13.21 -6.51 0.88
N LEU A 133 12.93 -5.21 0.69
CA LEU A 133 12.78 -4.24 1.79
C LEU A 133 11.58 -4.60 2.68
N ALA A 134 10.44 -4.96 2.08
CA ALA A 134 9.24 -5.35 2.80
C ALA A 134 9.44 -6.67 3.56
N ASP A 135 10.13 -7.63 2.97
CA ASP A 135 10.42 -8.93 3.59
C ASP A 135 11.42 -8.80 4.75
N ALA A 136 12.46 -7.98 4.58
CA ALA A 136 13.52 -7.83 5.57
C ALA A 136 13.11 -6.97 6.77
N PHE A 137 12.28 -5.94 6.56
CA PHE A 137 11.94 -4.94 7.59
C PHE A 137 10.43 -4.77 7.85
N GLY A 138 9.60 -5.58 7.20
CA GLY A 138 8.19 -5.69 7.52
C GLY A 138 7.97 -6.37 8.87
N LEU A 139 6.82 -6.12 9.48
CA LEU A 139 6.38 -6.78 10.71
C LEU A 139 4.96 -7.29 10.50
N ALA A 140 4.66 -8.49 10.99
CA ALA A 140 3.29 -9.05 10.88
C ALA A 140 2.24 -8.20 11.62
N SER A 141 2.65 -7.46 12.65
CA SER A 141 1.80 -6.62 13.48
C SER A 141 1.59 -5.20 12.95
N ALA A 142 2.34 -4.77 11.93
CA ALA A 142 2.36 -3.37 11.52
C ALA A 142 2.38 -3.23 9.99
N PRO A 143 1.62 -2.26 9.44
CA PRO A 143 1.46 -2.14 8.00
C PRO A 143 2.75 -1.65 7.33
N PHE A 144 3.31 -2.42 6.40
CA PHE A 144 4.26 -1.89 5.43
C PHE A 144 3.52 -1.08 4.36
N ALA A 145 4.12 0.01 3.90
CA ALA A 145 3.55 0.85 2.86
C ALA A 145 4.65 1.54 2.06
N SER A 146 4.49 1.66 0.74
CA SER A 146 5.43 2.41 -0.09
C SER A 146 4.78 3.12 -1.26
N ILE A 147 5.36 4.26 -1.65
CA ILE A 147 5.08 5.00 -2.87
C ILE A 147 6.38 5.04 -3.67
N THR A 148 6.33 4.62 -4.93
CA THR A 148 7.49 4.56 -5.82
C THR A 148 7.22 5.36 -7.08
N THR A 149 8.14 6.25 -7.42
CA THR A 149 8.15 6.91 -8.73
C THR A 149 9.38 6.48 -9.51
N TYR A 150 9.19 6.20 -10.80
CA TYR A 150 10.30 5.96 -11.71
C TYR A 150 10.70 7.27 -12.39
N GLU A 151 12.00 7.52 -12.43
CA GLU A 151 12.59 8.66 -13.14
C GLU A 151 13.63 8.13 -14.15
N ARG A 152 13.86 8.87 -15.21
CA ARG A 152 14.93 8.59 -16.17
C ARG A 152 15.88 9.77 -16.22
N ASP A 153 17.15 9.53 -15.91
CA ASP A 153 18.23 10.49 -16.05
C ASP A 153 19.23 10.05 -17.14
N LEU A 154 20.37 10.74 -17.22
CA LEU A 154 21.44 10.42 -18.17
C LEU A 154 22.04 9.02 -17.95
N GLY A 155 21.95 8.50 -16.73
CA GLY A 155 22.44 7.19 -16.35
C GLY A 155 21.40 6.08 -16.53
N GLY A 156 20.20 6.37 -17.02
CA GLY A 156 19.13 5.40 -17.24
C GLY A 156 17.96 5.55 -16.27
N VAL A 157 17.20 4.47 -16.08
CA VAL A 157 16.04 4.46 -15.17
C VAL A 157 16.50 4.28 -13.74
N LEU A 158 15.93 5.08 -12.83
CA LEU A 158 16.12 4.99 -11.39
C LEU A 158 14.76 4.99 -10.68
N GLY A 159 14.74 4.48 -9.45
CA GLY A 159 13.56 4.48 -8.60
C GLY A 159 13.71 5.45 -7.44
N ARG A 160 12.64 6.18 -7.10
CA ARG A 160 12.52 6.85 -5.81
C ARG A 160 11.42 6.18 -5.02
N VAL A 161 11.76 5.66 -3.86
CA VAL A 161 10.85 4.93 -2.98
C VAL A 161 10.71 5.71 -1.69
N VAL A 162 9.49 6.00 -1.27
CA VAL A 162 9.21 6.55 0.07
C VAL A 162 8.32 5.55 0.78
N ALA A 163 8.76 5.06 1.93
CA ALA A 163 8.14 3.93 2.60
C ALA A 163 7.92 4.21 4.10
N HIS A 164 6.93 3.51 4.66
CA HIS A 164 6.86 3.26 6.08
C HIS A 164 7.47 1.89 6.35
N VAL A 165 8.55 1.88 7.11
CA VAL A 165 9.29 0.71 7.55
C VAL A 165 9.00 0.52 9.04
N PRO A 166 8.15 -0.46 9.42
CA PRO A 166 7.73 -0.64 10.82
C PRO A 166 8.88 -0.86 11.79
N ALA A 167 9.93 -1.59 11.37
CA ALA A 167 11.10 -1.86 12.20
C ALA A 167 11.78 -0.59 12.74
N LEU A 168 11.76 0.52 11.98
CA LEU A 168 12.35 1.81 12.40
C LEU A 168 11.59 2.47 13.56
N VAL A 169 10.33 2.10 13.79
CA VAL A 169 9.54 2.61 14.92
C VAL A 169 9.80 1.77 16.17
N GLU A 170 9.94 0.46 16.03
CA GLU A 170 10.01 -0.47 17.16
C GLU A 170 11.42 -0.68 17.72
N SER A 171 12.45 -0.65 16.86
CA SER A 171 13.82 -1.00 17.25
C SER A 171 14.79 0.16 17.02
N PRO A 172 15.57 0.55 18.04
CA PRO A 172 16.57 1.58 17.87
C PRO A 172 17.80 1.16 17.07
N ALA A 173 17.98 -0.13 16.82
CA ALA A 173 19.04 -0.65 15.96
C ALA A 173 18.60 -0.80 14.50
N ALA A 174 17.32 -0.56 14.19
CA ALA A 174 16.79 -0.80 12.85
C ALA A 174 17.31 0.19 11.82
N GLU A 175 17.66 1.42 12.21
CA GLU A 175 18.25 2.40 11.28
C GLU A 175 19.63 1.91 10.82
N ASP A 176 20.52 1.56 11.74
CA ASP A 176 21.85 1.02 11.41
C ASP A 176 21.74 -0.28 10.59
N ALA A 177 20.81 -1.16 10.95
CA ALA A 177 20.56 -2.40 10.21
C ALA A 177 20.06 -2.13 8.77
N LEU A 178 19.20 -1.12 8.60
CA LEU A 178 18.70 -0.70 7.29
C LEU A 178 19.83 -0.11 6.43
N LEU A 179 20.69 0.73 7.02
CA LEU A 179 21.85 1.30 6.35
C LEU A 179 22.81 0.19 5.90
N ALA A 180 23.18 -0.71 6.81
CA ALA A 180 24.07 -1.84 6.51
C ALA A 180 23.47 -2.77 5.44
N TRP A 181 22.15 -3.01 5.49
CA TRP A 181 21.48 -3.77 4.44
C TRP A 181 21.55 -3.06 3.08
N CYS A 182 21.26 -1.76 3.01
CA CYS A 182 21.37 -0.97 1.78
C CYS A 182 22.81 -0.96 1.22
N GLU A 183 23.82 -0.92 2.09
CA GLU A 183 25.23 -1.01 1.71
C GLU A 183 25.58 -2.40 1.17
N SER A 184 25.05 -3.47 1.76
CA SER A 184 25.28 -4.84 1.31
C SER A 184 24.73 -5.15 -0.09
N LEU A 185 23.74 -4.37 -0.55
CA LEU A 185 23.22 -4.47 -1.92
C LEU A 185 24.19 -3.92 -2.98
N GLN A 186 25.22 -3.18 -2.55
CA GLN A 186 26.28 -2.70 -3.43
C GLN A 186 27.29 -3.82 -3.64
N SER A 187 27.32 -4.40 -4.83
CA SER A 187 28.34 -5.37 -5.21
C SER A 187 29.63 -4.65 -5.64
N HIS A 188 30.77 -5.18 -5.19
CA HIS A 188 32.09 -4.72 -5.62
C HIS A 188 32.33 -4.92 -7.14
N ASP A 189 31.62 -5.85 -7.77
CA ASP A 189 31.77 -6.15 -9.20
C ASP A 189 30.89 -5.25 -10.09
N GLY A 190 30.24 -4.23 -9.50
CA GLY A 190 29.40 -3.27 -10.22
C GLY A 190 28.03 -3.82 -10.64
N ASP A 191 27.68 -5.04 -10.24
CA ASP A 191 26.38 -5.66 -10.55
C ASP A 191 25.30 -5.42 -9.46
N GLY A 192 25.64 -4.68 -8.42
CA GLY A 192 24.73 -4.38 -7.31
C GLY A 192 23.90 -3.12 -7.52
N LEU A 193 22.95 -2.90 -6.61
CA LEU A 193 22.16 -1.68 -6.54
C LEU A 193 22.93 -0.63 -5.75
N LEU A 194 23.01 0.59 -6.29
CA LEU A 194 23.41 1.73 -5.48
C LEU A 194 22.15 2.32 -4.83
N VAL A 195 22.06 2.26 -3.51
CA VAL A 195 20.91 2.78 -2.77
C VAL A 195 21.36 3.94 -1.89
N ARG A 196 20.74 5.11 -2.08
CA ARG A 196 20.86 6.23 -1.14
C ARG A 196 19.63 6.23 -0.26
N VAL A 197 19.83 6.38 1.05
CA VAL A 197 18.76 6.27 2.03
C VAL A 197 18.79 7.46 2.98
N GLU A 198 17.60 7.97 3.30
CA GLU A 198 17.34 8.89 4.40
C GLU A 198 16.21 8.30 5.24
N ALA A 199 16.44 8.13 6.54
CA ALA A 199 15.49 7.49 7.44
C ALA A 199 15.29 8.32 8.70
N HIS A 200 14.17 8.06 9.38
CA HIS A 200 13.89 8.58 10.71
C HIS A 200 13.42 7.44 11.60
N GLN A 201 14.15 7.23 12.68
CA GLN A 201 13.81 6.29 13.72
C GLN A 201 12.86 6.89 14.77
N GLY A 202 11.96 6.05 15.27
CA GLY A 202 11.09 6.35 16.40
C GLY A 202 9.67 6.73 16.00
N ALA A 203 8.92 7.17 17.02
CA ALA A 203 7.51 7.50 16.88
C ALA A 203 7.29 8.78 16.05
N PRO A 204 6.12 8.93 15.40
CA PRO A 204 5.78 10.15 14.66
C PRO A 204 5.87 11.41 15.54
N ASP A 205 6.86 12.25 15.27
CA ASP A 205 7.06 13.55 15.89
C ASP A 205 7.14 14.66 14.81
N ALA A 206 7.54 15.88 15.20
CA ALA A 206 7.68 16.98 14.25
C ALA A 206 8.80 16.74 13.21
N ARG A 207 9.85 16.01 13.57
CA ARG A 207 10.96 15.66 12.66
C ARG A 207 10.51 14.57 11.68
N ALA A 208 9.81 13.53 12.15
CA ALA A 208 9.19 12.51 11.33
C ALA A 208 8.26 13.12 10.28
N MET A 209 7.41 14.06 10.70
CA MET A 209 6.49 14.77 9.81
C MET A 209 7.23 15.62 8.78
N LYS A 210 8.34 16.26 9.18
CA LYS A 210 9.18 17.02 8.25
C LYS A 210 9.83 16.10 7.21
N LEU A 211 10.41 14.96 7.63
CA LEU A 211 10.97 13.96 6.73
C LEU A 211 9.88 13.47 5.77
N HIS A 212 8.73 13.02 6.30
CA HIS A 212 7.60 12.53 5.53
C HIS A 212 7.24 13.47 4.38
N TRP A 213 6.95 14.74 4.67
CA TRP A 213 6.56 15.68 3.63
C TRP A 213 7.71 16.05 2.68
N ASN A 214 8.94 16.18 3.19
CA ASN A 214 10.09 16.42 2.32
C ASN A 214 10.26 15.28 1.30
N SER A 215 10.18 14.03 1.76
CA SER A 215 10.27 12.83 0.93
C SER A 215 9.13 12.72 -0.07
N VAL A 216 7.89 13.01 0.35
CA VAL A 216 6.72 13.05 -0.54
C VAL A 216 6.91 14.12 -1.63
N PHE A 217 7.38 15.31 -1.30
CA PHE A 217 7.65 16.34 -2.31
C PHE A 217 8.87 16.04 -3.18
N MET A 218 9.82 15.24 -2.69
CA MET A 218 10.91 14.72 -3.51
C MET A 218 10.40 13.79 -4.61
N LEU A 219 9.37 12.96 -4.35
CA LEU A 219 8.70 12.16 -5.39
C LEU A 219 8.03 13.05 -6.44
N CYS A 220 7.35 14.11 -6.00
CA CYS A 220 6.67 15.03 -6.91
C CYS A 220 7.64 15.91 -7.72
N ALA A 221 8.91 16.01 -7.35
CA ALA A 221 9.82 17.02 -7.89
C ALA A 221 10.21 16.82 -9.36
N ALA A 222 9.98 15.62 -9.92
CA ALA A 222 10.14 15.34 -11.34
C ALA A 222 8.86 15.56 -12.17
N ALA A 223 7.82 16.16 -11.57
CA ALA A 223 6.56 16.36 -12.26
C ALA A 223 6.69 17.35 -13.42
N GLN A 224 6.14 16.97 -14.58
CA GLN A 224 6.16 17.77 -15.79
C GLN A 224 4.90 17.58 -16.62
N ASP A 225 4.64 18.56 -17.48
CA ASP A 225 3.52 18.50 -18.41
C ASP A 225 3.81 17.49 -19.52
N GLY A 226 2.78 16.79 -19.99
CA GLY A 226 2.89 15.95 -21.17
C GLY A 226 3.13 16.76 -22.45
N GLU A 227 3.50 16.08 -23.54
CA GLU A 227 3.69 16.73 -24.84
C GLU A 227 2.43 17.52 -25.25
N GLY A 228 2.60 18.80 -25.59
CA GLY A 228 1.50 19.69 -25.97
C GLY A 228 0.75 20.38 -24.83
N SER A 229 1.02 20.04 -23.57
CA SER A 229 0.51 20.78 -22.40
C SER A 229 1.57 21.76 -21.88
N SER A 230 1.17 22.96 -21.44
CA SER A 230 2.13 23.95 -20.92
C SER A 230 1.73 24.53 -19.56
N GLY A 231 2.59 24.35 -18.57
CA GLY A 231 2.63 25.11 -17.32
C GLY A 231 1.84 24.54 -16.14
N GLY A 232 1.07 23.46 -16.32
CA GLY A 232 0.23 22.89 -15.26
C GLY A 232 1.04 22.28 -14.13
N ALA A 233 1.97 21.38 -14.46
CA ALA A 233 2.85 20.74 -13.50
C ALA A 233 3.76 21.75 -12.79
N ARG A 234 4.33 22.71 -13.52
CA ARG A 234 5.20 23.74 -12.93
C ARG A 234 4.46 24.62 -11.93
N ARG A 235 3.26 25.08 -12.29
CA ARG A 235 2.39 25.86 -11.38
C ARG A 235 2.01 25.04 -10.16
N LEU A 236 1.69 23.76 -10.34
CA LEU A 236 1.38 22.87 -9.22
C LEU A 236 2.58 22.72 -8.26
N LEU A 237 3.80 22.57 -8.77
CA LEU A 237 5.00 22.53 -7.94
C LEU A 237 5.25 23.85 -7.20
N ASP A 238 4.89 24.99 -7.78
CA ASP A 238 4.91 26.30 -7.13
C ASP A 238 3.87 26.40 -6.00
N ASP A 239 2.62 25.97 -6.25
CA ASP A 239 1.54 25.94 -5.26
C ASP A 239 1.89 25.03 -4.06
N LEU A 240 2.49 23.87 -4.34
CA LEU A 240 3.01 22.96 -3.33
C LEU A 240 4.30 23.45 -2.67
N ARG A 241 4.88 24.57 -3.11
CA ARG A 241 6.17 25.12 -2.64
C ARG A 241 7.32 24.12 -2.70
N VAL A 242 7.36 23.28 -3.72
CA VAL A 242 8.50 22.39 -3.98
C VAL A 242 9.70 23.25 -4.37
N SER A 243 10.81 23.17 -3.63
CA SER A 243 11.99 24.01 -3.87
C SER A 243 12.51 23.84 -5.30
N LYS A 244 12.84 24.94 -5.98
CA LYS A 244 13.37 24.91 -7.35
C LYS A 244 14.66 24.08 -7.46
N GLY A 245 15.49 24.06 -6.41
CA GLY A 245 16.76 23.33 -6.39
C GLY A 245 16.63 21.81 -6.38
N ILE A 246 15.45 21.28 -6.02
CA ILE A 246 15.18 19.84 -6.07
C ILE A 246 14.36 19.43 -7.29
N ARG A 247 13.82 20.39 -8.06
CA ARG A 247 13.03 20.07 -9.26
C ARG A 247 13.93 19.47 -10.33
N ARG A 248 13.44 18.45 -11.01
CA ARG A 248 14.19 17.70 -12.02
C ARG A 248 13.36 17.56 -13.28
N GLN A 249 14.03 17.42 -14.41
CA GLN A 249 13.41 16.97 -15.65
C GLN A 249 13.69 15.48 -15.79
N SER A 250 12.64 14.68 -15.90
CA SER A 250 12.76 13.26 -16.16
C SER A 250 12.66 13.00 -17.66
N GLY A 251 13.46 12.08 -18.18
CA GLY A 251 13.18 11.47 -19.47
C GLY A 251 11.88 10.66 -19.47
N PRO A 252 11.35 10.32 -20.65
CA PRO A 252 10.13 9.52 -20.77
C PRO A 252 10.37 8.08 -20.27
N ILE A 253 9.33 7.50 -19.67
CA ILE A 253 9.29 6.11 -19.21
C ILE A 253 8.04 5.47 -19.84
N ARG A 254 8.19 4.28 -20.44
CA ARG A 254 7.08 3.59 -21.11
C ARG A 254 6.23 2.78 -20.13
N HIS A 255 6.80 2.38 -19.01
CA HIS A 255 6.12 1.78 -17.87
C HIS A 255 5.34 2.80 -17.03
N ALA A 256 4.43 2.33 -16.19
CA ALA A 256 3.71 3.17 -15.24
C ALA A 256 4.69 3.94 -14.34
N VAL A 257 4.67 5.28 -14.39
CA VAL A 257 5.63 6.15 -13.67
C VAL A 257 5.45 6.17 -12.15
N LEU A 258 4.32 5.65 -11.64
CA LEU A 258 3.95 5.66 -10.22
C LEU A 258 3.40 4.29 -9.81
N GLU A 259 3.98 3.72 -8.77
CA GLU A 259 3.49 2.51 -8.12
C GLU A 259 3.29 2.74 -6.63
N ILE A 260 2.25 2.13 -6.06
CA ILE A 260 1.88 2.26 -4.65
C ILE A 260 1.59 0.85 -4.12
N SER A 261 2.12 0.51 -2.95
CA SER A 261 1.98 -0.83 -2.36
C SER A 261 1.66 -0.84 -0.87
N GLY A 262 1.21 -2.01 -0.39
CA GLY A 262 0.91 -2.26 1.02
C GLY A 262 -0.36 -1.56 1.48
N ALA A 263 -0.32 -0.98 2.67
CA ALA A 263 -1.46 -0.26 3.26
C ALA A 263 -1.88 1.03 2.53
N LEU A 264 -1.22 1.35 1.41
CA LEU A 264 -1.53 2.47 0.54
C LEU A 264 -2.20 2.07 -0.78
N SER A 265 -2.41 0.78 -1.03
CA SER A 265 -3.09 0.33 -2.24
C SER A 265 -4.50 0.91 -2.35
N SER A 266 -5.02 1.03 -3.58
CA SER A 266 -6.40 1.51 -3.79
C SER A 266 -7.42 0.68 -2.99
N VAL A 267 -7.24 -0.65 -2.98
CA VAL A 267 -8.09 -1.57 -2.21
C VAL A 267 -8.03 -1.29 -0.71
N ALA A 268 -6.84 -1.04 -0.16
CA ALA A 268 -6.69 -0.71 1.26
C ALA A 268 -7.36 0.63 1.61
N ILE A 269 -7.22 1.64 0.73
CA ILE A 269 -7.86 2.94 0.89
C ILE A 269 -9.38 2.81 0.81
N GLU A 270 -9.90 2.13 -0.22
CA GLU A 270 -11.35 1.90 -0.40
C GLU A 270 -11.95 1.17 0.80
N THR A 271 -11.28 0.13 1.30
CA THR A 271 -11.69 -0.60 2.51
C THR A 271 -11.71 0.32 3.72
N ALA A 272 -10.69 1.16 3.90
CA ALA A 272 -10.61 2.11 5.00
C ALA A 272 -11.62 3.26 4.90
N CYS A 273 -12.08 3.60 3.69
CA CYS A 273 -13.09 4.62 3.43
C CYS A 273 -14.53 4.09 3.51
N ALA A 274 -14.72 2.77 3.64
CA ALA A 274 -16.02 2.16 3.85
C ALA A 274 -16.78 2.81 5.02
N ASN A 275 -18.11 2.65 5.03
CA ASN A 275 -18.99 3.23 6.05
C ASN A 275 -18.90 4.76 6.15
N GLY A 276 -18.68 5.46 5.02
CA GLY A 276 -18.61 6.93 4.96
C GLY A 276 -17.41 7.50 5.72
N MET A 277 -16.30 6.77 5.74
CA MET A 277 -15.07 7.20 6.38
C MET A 277 -14.06 7.71 5.35
N ASP A 278 -14.48 8.53 4.38
CA ASP A 278 -13.55 9.17 3.47
C ASP A 278 -12.48 10.00 4.20
N PHE A 279 -11.31 10.18 3.60
CA PHE A 279 -10.23 11.00 4.18
C PHE A 279 -10.34 12.45 3.72
N LEU A 280 -9.79 13.36 4.51
CA LEU A 280 -9.70 14.77 4.13
C LEU A 280 -8.57 14.98 3.13
N SER A 281 -8.85 15.73 2.06
CA SER A 281 -7.86 16.04 1.03
C SER A 281 -7.54 17.54 1.00
N THR A 282 -6.45 17.95 1.64
CA THR A 282 -5.94 19.33 1.50
C THR A 282 -5.58 19.66 0.06
N PHE A 283 -5.19 18.65 -0.73
CA PHE A 283 -4.84 18.86 -2.13
C PHE A 283 -6.10 19.21 -2.95
N ASP A 284 -7.17 18.43 -2.79
CA ASP A 284 -8.40 18.63 -3.56
C ASP A 284 -9.13 19.90 -3.13
N ALA A 285 -9.06 20.23 -1.83
CA ALA A 285 -9.52 21.50 -1.29
C ALA A 285 -8.61 22.70 -1.63
N ARG A 286 -7.48 22.48 -2.32
CA ARG A 286 -6.45 23.49 -2.63
C ARG A 286 -5.94 24.25 -1.40
N ALA A 287 -5.96 23.61 -0.24
CA ALA A 287 -5.50 24.13 1.03
C ALA A 287 -3.97 23.95 1.16
N TRP A 288 -3.21 24.48 0.20
CA TRP A 288 -1.76 24.24 0.07
C TRP A 288 -0.95 24.57 1.33
N SER A 289 -1.37 25.60 2.06
CA SER A 289 -0.73 26.03 3.31
C SER A 289 -0.89 25.04 4.46
N TRP A 290 -1.81 24.08 4.34
CA TRP A 290 -2.09 23.08 5.37
C TRP A 290 -1.34 21.76 5.19
N ILE A 291 -0.90 21.42 3.97
CA ILE A 291 -0.26 20.13 3.68
C ILE A 291 0.90 19.83 4.63
N ARG A 292 1.77 20.82 4.92
CA ARG A 292 2.94 20.62 5.79
C ARG A 292 2.69 20.80 7.29
N LYS A 293 1.45 21.08 7.72
CA LYS A 293 1.16 21.44 9.12
C LYS A 293 1.00 20.23 10.04
N GLY A 294 0.95 19.00 9.51
CA GLY A 294 0.80 17.78 10.32
C GLY A 294 -0.57 17.65 10.99
N TRP A 295 -1.60 18.28 10.43
CA TRP A 295 -2.97 18.21 10.94
C TRP A 295 -3.53 16.79 10.87
N GLU A 296 -2.99 15.96 9.98
CA GLU A 296 -3.37 14.57 9.74
C GLU A 296 -3.29 13.73 11.02
N ARG A 297 -2.38 14.06 11.94
CA ARG A 297 -2.27 13.38 13.24
C ARG A 297 -3.46 13.67 14.15
N ASN A 298 -3.98 14.90 14.13
CA ASN A 298 -5.18 15.24 14.87
C ASN A 298 -6.40 14.57 14.23
N GLU A 299 -6.44 14.52 12.89
CA GLU A 299 -7.48 13.78 12.17
C GLU A 299 -7.46 12.30 12.53
N TYR A 300 -6.29 11.67 12.63
CA TYR A 300 -6.20 10.28 13.06
C TYR A 300 -6.89 10.03 14.40
N LEU A 301 -6.60 10.85 15.41
CA LEU A 301 -7.22 10.69 16.74
C LEU A 301 -8.74 10.85 16.69
N ASP A 302 -9.24 11.82 15.95
CA ASP A 302 -10.68 12.05 15.82
C ASP A 302 -11.35 10.96 14.98
N ARG A 303 -10.69 10.51 13.90
CA ARG A 303 -11.13 9.43 13.02
C ARG A 303 -11.23 8.09 13.74
N GLN A 304 -10.25 7.72 14.56
CA GLN A 304 -10.29 6.46 15.31
C GLN A 304 -11.45 6.43 16.31
N ARG A 305 -11.78 7.57 16.93
CA ARG A 305 -12.96 7.66 17.81
C ARG A 305 -14.27 7.50 17.04
N GLU A 306 -14.38 8.13 15.87
CA GLU A 306 -15.55 8.02 15.00
C GLU A 306 -15.73 6.57 14.52
N ILE A 307 -14.66 5.89 14.09
CA ILE A 307 -14.68 4.48 13.70
C ILE A 307 -15.23 3.62 14.85
N ALA A 308 -14.64 3.75 16.04
CA ALA A 308 -15.09 2.99 17.21
C ALA A 308 -16.55 3.29 17.61
N GLU A 309 -17.00 4.54 17.46
CA GLU A 309 -18.40 4.90 17.71
C GLU A 309 -19.34 4.27 16.69
N ARG A 310 -18.98 4.27 15.40
CA ARG A 310 -19.78 3.68 14.32
C ARG A 310 -19.85 2.16 14.46
N GLU A 311 -18.73 1.50 14.74
CA GLU A 311 -18.67 0.07 15.03
C GLU A 311 -19.56 -0.30 16.22
N ARG A 312 -19.49 0.47 17.32
CA ARG A 312 -20.37 0.26 18.47
C ARG A 312 -21.84 0.39 18.09
N LYS A 313 -22.22 1.43 17.33
CA LYS A 313 -23.60 1.60 16.85
C LYS A 313 -24.03 0.40 16.03
N LEU A 314 -23.23 -0.07 15.06
CA LEU A 314 -23.53 -1.25 14.26
C LEU A 314 -23.72 -2.51 15.12
N SER A 315 -22.83 -2.76 16.09
CA SER A 315 -22.98 -3.88 17.02
C SER A 315 -24.23 -3.77 17.90
N ASP A 316 -24.61 -2.57 18.32
CA ASP A 316 -25.86 -2.33 19.06
C ASP A 316 -27.09 -2.66 18.21
N ILE A 317 -27.08 -2.27 16.93
CA ILE A 317 -28.12 -2.62 15.96
C ILE A 317 -28.22 -4.15 15.81
N GLU A 318 -27.10 -4.83 15.61
CA GLU A 318 -27.05 -6.29 15.45
C GLU A 318 -27.56 -7.04 16.68
N ARG A 319 -27.31 -6.49 17.88
CA ARG A 319 -27.76 -7.07 19.15
C ARG A 319 -29.25 -6.81 19.42
N LEU A 320 -29.76 -5.63 19.06
CA LEU A 320 -31.14 -5.23 19.35
C LEU A 320 -32.16 -5.91 18.44
N TRP A 321 -31.79 -6.22 17.20
CA TRP A 321 -32.71 -6.76 16.20
C TRP A 321 -32.26 -8.12 15.69
N SER A 322 -32.92 -9.18 16.14
CA SER A 322 -32.74 -10.55 15.64
C SER A 322 -33.35 -10.76 14.25
N ASP A 323 -34.35 -9.95 13.89
CA ASP A 323 -34.98 -9.96 12.57
C ASP A 323 -34.07 -9.35 11.50
N ALA A 324 -33.84 -10.09 10.40
CA ALA A 324 -32.85 -9.72 9.40
C ALA A 324 -33.26 -8.48 8.58
N ASP A 325 -34.55 -8.33 8.26
CA ASP A 325 -35.05 -7.22 7.45
C ASP A 325 -35.08 -5.92 8.25
N ARG A 326 -35.49 -6.00 9.52
CA ARG A 326 -35.44 -4.87 10.44
C ARG A 326 -34.02 -4.41 10.67
N ARG A 327 -33.10 -5.34 10.95
CA ARG A 327 -31.68 -5.04 11.11
C ARG A 327 -31.11 -4.35 9.87
N ARG A 328 -31.35 -4.88 8.67
CA ARG A 328 -30.90 -4.25 7.42
C ARG A 328 -31.42 -2.82 7.27
N THR A 329 -32.70 -2.61 7.57
CA THR A 329 -33.33 -1.28 7.50
C THR A 329 -32.69 -0.29 8.47
N GLU A 330 -32.41 -0.71 9.70
CA GLU A 330 -31.78 0.18 10.69
C GLU A 330 -30.30 0.45 10.37
N ILE A 331 -29.55 -0.53 9.82
CA ILE A 331 -28.20 -0.31 9.29
C ILE A 331 -28.23 0.75 8.18
N GLN A 332 -29.13 0.61 7.19
CA GLN A 332 -29.23 1.56 6.09
C GLN A 332 -29.58 2.98 6.55
N LYS A 333 -30.46 3.13 7.54
CA LYS A 333 -30.75 4.44 8.14
C LYS A 333 -29.52 5.04 8.84
N LEU A 334 -28.77 4.20 9.54
CA LEU A 334 -27.55 4.63 10.23
C LEU A 334 -26.47 5.06 9.22
N GLU A 335 -26.24 4.26 8.18
CA GLU A 335 -25.31 4.59 7.08
C GLU A 335 -25.73 5.88 6.37
N ALA A 336 -27.02 6.06 6.09
CA ALA A 336 -27.54 7.29 5.48
C ALA A 336 -27.24 8.54 6.33
N SER A 337 -27.21 8.40 7.66
CA SER A 337 -26.85 9.51 8.57
C SER A 337 -25.38 9.89 8.52
N TRP A 338 -24.51 9.02 8.00
CA TRP A 338 -23.07 9.25 7.87
C TRP A 338 -22.66 9.88 6.54
N SER A 339 -23.59 9.97 5.58
CA SER A 339 -23.34 10.42 4.19
C SER A 339 -22.89 11.88 4.04
N CYS A 340 -22.69 12.62 5.12
CA CYS A 340 -22.11 13.95 5.05
C CYS A 340 -20.60 13.81 4.76
N GLY A 341 -20.11 14.53 3.73
CA GLY A 341 -18.70 14.44 3.30
C GLY A 341 -17.70 14.61 4.45
N PRO A 342 -16.44 14.16 4.28
CA PRO A 342 -15.47 14.08 5.37
C PRO A 342 -15.28 15.41 6.11
N GLU A 343 -15.48 16.55 5.45
CA GLU A 343 -15.43 17.89 6.03
C GLU A 343 -16.44 18.11 7.17
N ASN A 344 -17.57 17.41 7.16
CA ASN A 344 -18.67 17.59 8.12
C ASN A 344 -18.54 16.74 9.39
N ARG A 345 -17.51 15.88 9.49
CA ARG A 345 -17.27 15.11 10.72
C ARG A 345 -16.98 16.03 11.91
N GLN A 346 -17.48 15.65 13.08
CA GLN A 346 -17.20 16.37 14.31
C GLN A 346 -15.72 16.24 14.69
N ARG A 347 -15.07 17.37 14.95
CA ARG A 347 -13.64 17.45 15.26
C ARG A 347 -13.38 18.31 16.49
N ARG A 348 -12.29 18.02 17.19
CA ARG A 348 -11.82 18.81 18.34
C ARG A 348 -10.85 19.92 17.96
N TRP A 349 -10.53 20.03 16.67
CA TRP A 349 -9.58 20.98 16.14
C TRP A 349 -10.18 21.73 14.94
N ARG A 350 -9.66 22.94 14.68
CA ARG A 350 -10.09 23.78 13.56
C ARG A 350 -9.20 23.53 12.34
N GLY A 351 -9.81 23.28 11.19
CA GLY A 351 -9.10 23.10 9.92
C GLY A 351 -9.36 24.21 8.91
N TRP A 352 -9.19 23.88 7.63
CA TRP A 352 -9.37 24.79 6.49
C TRP A 352 -10.76 24.69 5.84
N TRP A 353 -11.57 23.73 6.22
CA TRP A 353 -12.91 23.54 5.67
C TRP A 353 -13.87 24.61 6.21
N PRO A 354 -14.91 24.99 5.44
CA PRO A 354 -15.97 25.87 5.94
C PRO A 354 -16.69 25.23 7.12
N CYS A 355 -16.98 26.04 8.15
CA CYS A 355 -17.84 25.63 9.26
C CYS A 355 -19.30 25.50 8.85
#